data_AF-A0A961CHR7-F1
#
_entry.id   AF-A0A961CHR7-F1
#
_cell.length_a   1.000
_cell.length_b   1.000
_cell.length_c   1.000
_cell.angle_alpha   90.00
_cell.angle_beta   90.00
_cell.angle_gamma   90.00
#
_symmetry.space_group_name_H-M   'P 1'
#
loop_
_entity.id
_entity.type
_entity.pdbx_description
1 polymer ?
#
loop_
_entity_poly.entity_id
_entity_poly.type
_entity_poly.pdbx_seq_one_letter_code
_entity_poly.pdbx_strand_id
1 'polypeptide(L)'
;MTTTATETTQVYRVYIKASPEAIWEAITDPAWTNRYGYTGYLHADLRPGGAMRVVPNDEFKAGAEAQGFPCPDVLVDGEILEADPPKRLVMTWRFHMVPAMA
;
A
#
# COMPACT_ATOMS: atom_id res chain seq x y z
N MET A 1 32.77 0.45 -8.72
CA MET A 1 32.38 -0.07 -7.39
C MET A 1 30.91 -0.38 -7.47
N THR A 2 30.52 -1.64 -7.46
CA THR A 2 29.10 -2.04 -7.53
C THR A 2 28.64 -2.24 -6.10
N THR A 3 27.79 -1.35 -5.60
CA THR A 3 27.19 -1.49 -4.27
C THR A 3 26.11 -2.56 -4.36
N THR A 4 26.38 -3.75 -3.82
CA THR A 4 25.34 -4.76 -3.58
C THR A 4 24.48 -4.25 -2.43
N ALA A 5 23.23 -3.89 -2.70
CA ALA A 5 22.27 -3.57 -1.66
C ALA A 5 21.95 -4.83 -0.85
N THR A 6 22.11 -4.77 0.47
CA THR A 6 21.68 -5.85 1.37
C THR A 6 20.17 -5.79 1.52
N GLU A 7 19.43 -6.64 0.80
CA GLU A 7 17.98 -6.77 0.97
C GLU A 7 17.65 -7.33 2.36
N THR A 8 17.02 -6.52 3.20
CA THR A 8 16.48 -6.98 4.50
C THR A 8 15.03 -7.39 4.31
N THR A 9 14.76 -8.70 4.30
CA THR A 9 13.39 -9.23 4.21
C THR A 9 12.73 -9.25 5.59
N GLN A 10 11.56 -8.63 5.71
CA GLN A 10 10.73 -8.68 6.91
C GLN A 10 9.51 -9.59 6.68
N VAL A 11 9.26 -10.51 7.61
CA VAL A 11 8.15 -11.49 7.49
C VAL A 11 7.26 -11.40 8.73
N TYR A 12 6.00 -11.02 8.51
CA TYR A 12 4.98 -10.92 9.55
C TYR A 12 3.91 -12.00 9.35
N ARG A 13 3.38 -12.53 10.47
CA ARG A 13 2.32 -13.53 10.47
C ARG A 13 1.32 -13.23 11.58
N VAL A 14 0.04 -13.26 11.25
CA VAL A 14 -1.08 -13.04 12.18
C VAL A 14 -2.19 -14.05 11.89
N TYR A 15 -3.01 -14.34 12.91
CA TYR A 15 -4.23 -15.13 12.75
C TYR A 15 -5.42 -14.19 12.81
N ILE A 16 -6.28 -14.24 11.79
CA ILE A 16 -7.47 -13.39 11.69
C ILE A 16 -8.69 -14.29 11.62
N LYS A 17 -9.69 -14.05 12.48
CA LYS A 17 -10.95 -14.79 12.50
C LYS A 17 -11.91 -14.24 11.42
N ALA A 18 -11.60 -14.52 10.16
CA ALA A 18 -12.41 -14.17 8.99
C ALA A 18 -12.17 -15.18 7.86
N SER A 19 -13.00 -15.18 6.82
CA SER A 19 -12.74 -16.00 5.62
C SER A 19 -11.64 -15.37 4.76
N PRO A 20 -10.92 -16.15 3.94
CA PRO A 20 -9.93 -15.62 3.00
C PRO A 20 -10.48 -14.53 2.08
N GLU A 21 -11.74 -14.67 1.63
CA GLU A 21 -12.40 -13.72 0.74
C GLU A 21 -12.61 -12.37 1.41
N ALA A 22 -13.04 -12.37 2.68
CA ALA A 22 -13.20 -11.14 3.46
C ALA A 22 -11.85 -10.44 3.70
N ILE A 23 -10.77 -11.21 3.90
CA ILE A 23 -9.42 -10.64 4.00
C ILE A 23 -8.97 -10.05 2.67
N TRP A 24 -9.21 -10.76 1.57
CA TRP A 24 -8.87 -10.29 0.23
C TRP A 24 -9.58 -8.96 -0.09
N GLU A 25 -10.89 -8.90 0.15
CA GLU A 25 -11.67 -7.67 0.00
C GLU A 25 -11.10 -6.55 0.86
N ALA A 26 -10.81 -6.82 2.14
CA ALA A 26 -10.29 -5.81 3.06
C ALA A 26 -8.95 -5.18 2.62
N ILE A 27 -8.10 -5.93 1.90
CA ILE A 27 -6.81 -5.43 1.42
C ILE A 27 -6.83 -4.91 -0.02
N THR A 28 -7.92 -5.10 -0.76
CA THR A 28 -8.02 -4.69 -2.18
C THR A 28 -9.11 -3.66 -2.46
N ASP A 29 -10.15 -3.56 -1.63
CA ASP A 29 -11.24 -2.60 -1.78
C ASP A 29 -10.86 -1.23 -1.18
N PRO A 30 -10.86 -0.14 -1.96
CA PRO A 30 -10.60 1.22 -1.46
C PRO A 30 -11.50 1.64 -0.30
N ALA A 31 -12.74 1.15 -0.21
CA ALA A 31 -13.62 1.47 0.91
C ALA A 31 -13.13 0.89 2.23
N TRP A 32 -12.46 -0.27 2.19
CA TRP A 32 -11.82 -0.91 3.32
C TRP A 32 -10.45 -0.31 3.64
N THR A 33 -9.61 -0.10 2.62
CA THR A 33 -8.27 0.47 2.86
C THR A 33 -8.35 1.90 3.39
N ASN A 34 -9.35 2.69 2.98
CA ASN A 34 -9.59 4.00 3.57
C ASN A 34 -9.95 3.94 5.07
N ARG A 35 -10.55 2.86 5.55
CA ARG A 35 -10.90 2.71 6.97
C ARG A 35 -9.74 2.19 7.82
N TYR A 36 -8.95 1.26 7.29
CA TYR A 36 -7.97 0.50 8.08
C TYR A 36 -6.54 0.51 7.54
N GLY A 37 -6.34 0.92 6.29
CA GLY A 37 -5.02 1.04 5.63
C GLY A 37 -4.40 2.43 5.82
N TYR A 38 -4.42 2.95 7.05
CA TYR A 38 -3.92 4.30 7.36
C TYR A 38 -4.54 5.39 6.47
N THR A 39 -5.86 5.33 6.30
CA THR A 39 -6.66 6.35 5.61
C THR A 39 -6.30 6.64 4.15
N GLY A 40 -5.71 5.64 3.46
CA GLY A 40 -5.44 5.68 2.03
C GLY A 40 -6.41 4.86 1.18
N TYR A 41 -6.86 5.43 0.05
CA TYR A 41 -7.61 4.69 -0.97
C TYR A 41 -6.66 3.93 -1.88
N LEU A 42 -6.70 2.60 -1.84
CA LEU A 42 -5.97 1.75 -2.76
C LEU A 42 -6.70 1.68 -4.09
N HIS A 43 -6.01 2.07 -5.16
CA HIS A 43 -6.44 1.83 -6.53
C HIS A 43 -5.41 0.91 -7.20
N ALA A 44 -5.82 -0.31 -7.51
CA ALA A 44 -4.96 -1.29 -8.14
C ALA A 44 -5.68 -1.99 -9.29
N ASP A 45 -4.99 -2.16 -10.42
CA ASP A 45 -5.38 -3.10 -11.46
C ASP A 45 -4.86 -4.50 -11.06
N LEU A 46 -5.74 -5.37 -10.54
CA LEU A 46 -5.38 -6.65 -9.91
C LEU A 46 -5.02 -7.74 -10.93
N ARG A 47 -3.99 -7.47 -11.73
CA ARG A 47 -3.38 -8.39 -12.70
C ARG A 47 -1.88 -8.11 -12.75
N PRO A 48 -1.04 -9.10 -13.07
CA PRO A 48 0.38 -8.86 -13.30
C PRO A 48 0.63 -7.73 -14.29
N GLY A 49 1.50 -6.77 -13.95
CA GLY A 49 1.74 -5.56 -14.72
C GLY A 49 0.79 -4.40 -14.44
N GLY A 50 -0.24 -4.61 -13.62
CA GLY A 50 -1.25 -3.61 -13.31
C GLY A 50 -0.72 -2.52 -12.37
N ALA A 51 -1.06 -1.26 -12.63
CA ALA A 51 -0.64 -0.16 -11.78
C ALA A 51 -1.33 -0.21 -10.41
N MET A 52 -0.59 0.12 -9.36
CA MET A 52 -1.09 0.27 -7.99
C MET A 52 -0.73 1.66 -7.46
N ARG A 53 -1.70 2.34 -6.84
CA ARG A 53 -1.49 3.61 -6.15
C ARG A 53 -2.34 3.70 -4.89
N VAL A 54 -1.81 4.37 -3.87
CA VAL A 54 -2.57 4.76 -2.68
C VAL A 54 -2.65 6.27 -2.63
N VAL A 55 -3.85 6.81 -2.56
CA VAL A 55 -4.11 8.26 -2.46
C VAL A 55 -4.67 8.61 -1.08
N PRO A 56 -4.30 9.74 -0.48
CA PRO A 56 -4.76 10.11 0.86
C PRO A 56 -6.22 10.57 0.82
N ASN A 57 -6.96 10.32 1.91
CA ASN A 57 -8.22 11.00 2.16
C ASN A 57 -8.02 12.39 2.78
N ASP A 58 -9.10 13.16 2.93
CA ASP A 58 -9.04 14.53 3.46
C ASP A 58 -8.55 14.58 4.91
N GLU A 59 -8.88 13.59 5.73
CA GLU A 59 -8.44 13.51 7.12
C GLU A 59 -6.91 13.32 7.22
N PHE A 60 -6.34 12.46 6.37
CA PHE A 60 -4.90 12.28 6.27
C PHE A 60 -4.21 13.57 5.85
N LYS A 61 -4.73 14.24 4.81
CA LYS A 61 -4.18 15.52 4.32
C LYS A 61 -4.17 16.58 5.42
N ALA A 62 -5.31 16.77 6.10
CA ALA A 62 -5.43 17.73 7.20
C ALA A 62 -4.49 17.40 8.37
N GLY A 63 -4.34 16.11 8.70
CA GLY A 63 -3.42 15.65 9.74
C GLY A 63 -1.95 15.92 9.41
N ALA A 64 -1.55 15.69 8.15
CA ALA A 64 -0.20 15.99 7.69
C ALA A 64 0.09 17.50 7.69
N GLU A 65 -0.85 18.31 7.22
CA GLU A 65 -0.74 19.78 7.22
C GLU A 65 -0.63 20.35 8.64
N ALA A 66 -1.46 19.87 9.58
CA ALA A 66 -1.41 20.28 10.98
C ALA A 66 -0.06 19.95 11.65
N GLN A 67 0.65 18.94 11.16
CA GLN A 67 1.98 18.55 11.63
C GLN A 67 3.13 19.23 10.84
N GLY A 68 2.81 20.05 9.84
CA GLY A 68 3.80 20.74 9.01
C GLY A 68 4.51 19.85 7.99
N PHE A 69 3.92 18.70 7.64
CA PHE A 69 4.47 17.80 6.61
C PHE A 69 3.77 18.00 5.27
N PRO A 70 4.51 18.12 4.15
CA PRO A 70 3.90 18.14 2.82
C PRO A 70 3.25 16.79 2.54
N CYS A 71 1.99 16.79 2.14
CA CYS A 71 1.25 15.59 1.75
C CYS A 71 1.14 15.51 0.22
N PRO A 72 1.73 14.50 -0.45
CA PRO A 72 1.58 14.29 -1.87
C PRO A 72 0.19 13.73 -2.20
N ASP A 73 -0.29 13.96 -3.43
CA ASP A 73 -1.55 13.38 -3.90
C ASP A 73 -1.50 11.86 -4.07
N VAL A 74 -0.29 11.30 -4.19
CA VAL A 74 -0.03 9.85 -4.22
C VAL A 74 0.93 9.53 -3.09
N LEU A 75 0.44 8.78 -2.08
CA LEU A 75 1.24 8.35 -0.93
C LEU A 75 2.18 7.21 -1.31
N VAL A 76 1.66 6.27 -2.10
CA VAL A 76 2.37 5.06 -2.54
C VAL A 76 2.08 4.85 -4.01
N ASP A 77 3.08 4.45 -4.78
CA ASP A 77 2.86 3.77 -6.05
C ASP A 77 3.63 2.46 -6.17
N GLY A 78 3.23 1.69 -7.17
CA GLY A 78 3.84 0.41 -7.49
C GLY A 78 3.10 -0.29 -8.62
N GLU A 79 3.41 -1.58 -8.75
CA GLU A 79 2.90 -2.48 -9.76
C GLU A 79 2.50 -3.80 -9.10
N ILE A 80 1.38 -4.38 -9.52
CA ILE A 80 0.99 -5.73 -9.15
C ILE A 80 1.87 -6.72 -9.91
N LEU A 81 2.62 -7.53 -9.16
CA LEU A 81 3.48 -8.58 -9.71
C LEU A 81 2.73 -9.89 -9.85
N GLU A 82 1.89 -10.22 -8.86
CA GLU A 82 1.06 -11.42 -8.84
C GLU A 82 -0.27 -11.12 -8.14
N ALA A 83 -1.37 -11.66 -8.67
CA ALA A 83 -2.68 -11.64 -8.03
C ALA A 83 -3.40 -12.97 -8.27
N ASP A 84 -3.58 -13.77 -7.21
CA ASP A 84 -4.34 -15.02 -7.17
C ASP A 84 -5.37 -14.94 -6.03
N PRO A 85 -6.56 -14.36 -6.26
CA PRO A 85 -7.56 -14.18 -5.23
C PRO A 85 -8.14 -15.51 -4.74
N PRO A 86 -8.39 -15.70 -3.42
CA PRO A 86 -8.06 -14.81 -2.30
C PRO A 86 -6.72 -15.16 -1.61
N LYS A 87 -5.80 -15.86 -2.30
CA LYS A 87 -4.66 -16.56 -1.68
C LYS A 87 -3.36 -15.76 -1.67
N ARG A 88 -3.11 -14.95 -2.70
CA ARG A 88 -1.80 -14.32 -2.89
C ARG A 88 -1.90 -13.00 -3.64
N LEU A 89 -1.31 -11.97 -3.07
CA LEU A 89 -1.13 -10.65 -3.68
C LEU A 89 0.33 -10.25 -3.50
N VAL A 90 1.02 -9.94 -4.58
CA VAL A 90 2.40 -9.46 -4.58
C VAL A 90 2.44 -8.16 -5.35
N MET A 91 3.01 -7.12 -4.76
CA MET A 91 3.14 -5.80 -5.36
C MET A 91 4.49 -5.18 -5.03
N THR A 92 5.00 -4.34 -5.93
CA THR A 92 6.05 -3.38 -5.55
C THR A 92 5.42 -2.27 -4.70
N TRP A 93 6.24 -1.58 -3.92
CA TRP A 93 5.76 -0.56 -2.99
C TRP A 93 6.80 0.55 -2.85
N ARG A 94 6.44 1.76 -3.24
CA ARG A 94 7.30 2.93 -3.14
C ARG A 94 6.56 4.07 -2.47
N PHE A 95 7.12 4.57 -1.38
CA PHE A 95 6.49 5.57 -0.52
C PHE A 95 7.02 6.97 -0.77
N HIS A 96 6.11 7.96 -0.83
CA HIS A 96 6.42 9.32 -1.27
C HIS A 96 6.44 10.37 -0.16
N MET A 97 6.11 10.02 1.08
CA MET A 97 6.05 11.00 2.17
C MET A 97 7.44 11.47 2.66
N VAL A 98 8.52 10.78 2.30
CA VAL A 98 9.88 11.10 2.75
C VAL A 98 10.80 11.26 1.54
N PRO A 99 11.29 12.48 1.23
CA PRO A 99 12.09 12.75 0.04
C PRO A 99 13.38 11.92 -0.11
N ALA A 100 13.87 11.35 0.99
CA ALA A 100 15.14 10.60 1.04
C ALA A 100 14.98 9.07 0.88
N MET A 101 13.77 8.55 0.65
CA MET A 101 13.50 7.10 0.56
C MET A 101 13.06 6.66 -0.84
N ALA A 102 13.53 7.35 -1.88
CA ALA A 102 13.34 6.98 -3.29
C ALA A 102 14.50 6.13 -3.82
#